data_AF-A0A6M2DQE1-F1
#
_entry.id   AF-A0A6M2DQE1-F1
#
_cell.length_a   1.000
_cell.length_b   1.000
_cell.length_c   1.000
_cell.angle_alpha   90.00
_cell.angle_beta   90.00
_cell.angle_gamma   90.00
#
_symmetry.space_group_name_H-M   'P 1'
#
loop_
_entity.id
_entity.type
_entity.pdbx_description
1 polymer ?
#
loop_
_entity_poly.entity_id
_entity_poly.type
_entity_poly.pdbx_seq_one_letter_code
_entity_poly.pdbx_strand_id
1 'polypeptide(L)' 'ATKHKIKVYLWGCLSKQGFGTLYLFTDNLNAYKLIKIYKKALMSYAKRWFITKNEYWIVQKDNDPKHRSKLCSQ' A
#
# COMPACT_ATOMS: atom_id res chain seq x y z
N ALA A 1 1.92 12.51 26.51
CA ALA A 1 2.20 12.46 25.06
C ALA A 1 2.04 13.86 24.47
N THR A 2 3.14 14.48 24.05
CA THR A 2 3.13 15.78 23.38
C THR A 2 2.49 15.65 21.99
N LYS A 3 1.41 16.39 21.73
CA LYS A 3 0.81 16.46 20.38
C LYS A 3 1.75 17.24 19.47
N HIS A 4 2.51 16.53 18.65
CA HIS A 4 3.26 17.15 17.56
C HIS A 4 2.28 17.68 16.50
N LYS A 5 2.50 18.91 16.01
CA LYS A 5 1.63 19.56 15.02
C LYS A 5 1.57 18.81 13.68
N ILE A 6 2.64 18.10 13.33
CA ILE A 6 2.76 17.37 12.07
C ILE A 6 2.43 15.90 12.32
N LYS A 7 1.47 15.36 11.56
CA LYS A 7 1.19 13.93 11.49
C LYS A 7 1.81 13.38 10.21
N VAL A 8 2.60 12.32 10.34
CA VAL A 8 3.17 11.59 9.21
C VAL A 8 2.53 10.20 9.22
N TYR A 9 1.95 9.84 8.08
CA TYR A 9 1.42 8.53 7.80
C TYR A 9 2.42 7.77 6.93
N LEU A 10 2.44 6.46 7.15
CA LEU A 10 3.30 5.52 6.44
C LEU A 10 2.43 4.43 5.83
N TRP A 11 2.64 4.15 4.55
CA TRP A 11 2.13 2.95 3.91
C TRP A 11 3.30 2.07 3.46
N GLY A 12 3.17 0.76 3.62
CA GLY A 12 4.15 -0.20 3.15
C GLY A 12 3.53 -1.58 3.01
N CYS A 13 4.22 -2.46 2.28
CA CYS A 13 3.88 -3.88 2.21
C CYS A 13 5.10 -4.74 2.55
N LEU A 14 4.87 -5.96 2.98
CA LEU A 14 5.91 -6.94 3.29
C LEU A 14 5.49 -8.34 2.83
N SER A 15 6.46 -9.21 2.58
CA SER A 15 6.25 -10.63 2.28
C SER A 15 7.45 -11.47 2.72
N LYS A 16 7.44 -12.78 2.42
CA LYS A 16 8.58 -13.69 2.64
C LYS A 16 9.89 -13.21 1.98
N GLN A 17 9.80 -12.41 0.92
CA GLN A 17 10.95 -11.83 0.19
C GLN A 17 11.49 -10.55 0.85
N GLY A 18 10.83 -10.04 1.89
CA GLY A 18 11.23 -8.85 2.63
C GLY A 18 10.26 -7.69 2.49
N PHE A 19 10.79 -6.48 2.64
CA PHE A 19 10.01 -5.25 2.67
C PHE A 19 9.83 -4.65 1.27
N GLY A 20 8.62 -4.18 0.99
CA GLY A 20 8.31 -3.34 -0.15
C GLY A 20 8.61 -1.87 0.09
N THR A 21 8.27 -1.04 -0.89
CA THR A 21 8.50 0.41 -0.82
C THR A 21 7.66 1.04 0.28
N LEU A 22 8.32 1.78 1.16
CA LEU A 22 7.69 2.66 2.14
C LEU A 22 7.25 3.97 1.47
N TYR A 23 5.99 4.33 1.65
CA TYR A 23 5.38 5.54 1.11
C TYR A 23 4.93 6.44 2.26
N LEU A 24 5.59 7.59 2.40
CA LEU A 24 5.33 8.59 3.44
C LEU A 24 4.39 9.67 2.91
N PHE A 25 3.44 10.11 3.74
CA PHE A 25 2.51 11.19 3.40
C PHE A 25 1.96 11.86 4.66
N THR A 26 1.57 13.13 4.56
CA THR A 26 1.07 13.92 5.72
C THR A 26 -0.44 14.15 5.70
N ASP A 27 -1.07 13.96 4.53
CA ASP A 27 -2.50 14.19 4.35
C ASP A 27 -3.35 12.98 4.72
N ASN A 28 -4.66 13.16 4.82
CA ASN A 28 -5.59 12.03 4.95
C ASN A 28 -5.56 11.12 3.71
N LEU A 29 -5.57 9.81 3.96
CA LEU A 29 -5.61 8.78 2.93
C LEU A 29 -7.04 8.63 2.39
N ASN A 30 -7.22 8.86 1.09
CA ASN A 30 -8.46 8.59 0.37
C ASN A 30 -8.26 7.51 -0.70
N ALA A 31 -9.35 7.04 -1.31
CA ALA A 31 -9.31 5.96 -2.30
C ALA A 31 -8.39 6.28 -3.50
N TYR A 32 -8.40 7.50 -4.02
CA TYR A 32 -7.55 7.90 -5.15
C TYR A 32 -6.05 7.86 -4.79
N LYS A 33 -5.68 8.36 -3.59
CA LYS A 33 -4.30 8.28 -3.09
C LYS A 33 -3.88 6.83 -2.88
N LEU A 34 -4.78 6.00 -2.33
CA LEU A 34 -4.53 4.58 -2.14
C LEU A 34 -4.24 3.86 -3.46
N ILE A 35 -5.02 4.12 -4.52
CA ILE A 35 -4.77 3.55 -5.86
C ILE A 35 -3.41 3.99 -6.41
N LYS A 36 -3.04 5.27 -6.22
CA LYS A 36 -1.70 5.76 -6.62
C LYS A 36 -0.59 5.04 -5.86
N ILE A 37 -0.77 4.81 -4.56
CA ILE A 37 0.18 4.05 -3.73
C ILE A 37 0.28 2.61 -4.22
N TYR A 38 -0.85 1.95 -4.52
CA TYR A 38 -0.83 0.58 -5.04
C TYR A 38 -0.12 0.48 -6.39
N LYS A 39 -0.40 1.39 -7.32
CA LYS A 39 0.29 1.40 -8.63
C LYS A 39 1.79 1.64 -8.48
N LYS A 40 2.21 2.55 -7.58
CA LYS A 40 3.63 2.93 -7.43
C LYS A 40 4.43 1.95 -6.57
N ALA A 41 3.92 1.56 -5.42
CA ALA A 41 4.65 0.78 -4.42
C ALA A 41 4.30 -0.71 -4.51
N LEU A 42 3.01 -1.07 -4.44
CA LEU A 42 2.59 -2.48 -4.42
C LEU A 42 2.88 -3.19 -5.74
N MET A 43 2.47 -2.62 -6.87
CA MET A 43 2.58 -3.26 -8.17
C MET A 43 4.04 -3.41 -8.60
N SER A 44 4.88 -2.40 -8.32
CA SER A 44 6.33 -2.46 -8.57
C SER A 44 6.99 -3.58 -7.76
N TYR A 45 6.60 -3.73 -6.49
CA TYR A 45 7.08 -4.80 -5.62
C TYR A 45 6.60 -6.17 -6.11
N ALA A 46 5.30 -6.30 -6.41
CA ALA A 46 4.69 -7.52 -6.91
C ALA A 46 5.35 -7.97 -8.22
N LYS A 47 5.58 -7.02 -9.13
CA LYS A 47 6.24 -7.30 -10.42
C LYS A 47 7.64 -7.87 -10.23
N ARG A 48 8.45 -7.21 -9.39
CA ARG A 48 9.84 -7.61 -9.13
C ARG A 48 9.96 -8.99 -8.50
N TRP A 49 9.10 -9.30 -7.53
CA TRP A 49 9.29 -10.47 -6.67
C TRP A 49 8.41 -11.66 -7.00
N PHE A 50 7.26 -11.45 -7.65
CA PHE A 50 6.29 -12.50 -7.90
C PHE A 50 5.94 -12.64 -9.37
N ILE A 51 5.50 -11.56 -10.04
CA ILE A 51 4.99 -11.65 -11.42
C ILE A 51 6.10 -12.07 -12.39
N THR A 52 7.27 -11.42 -12.34
CA THR A 52 8.41 -11.79 -13.21
C THR A 52 8.93 -13.21 -12.95
N LYS A 53 8.71 -13.75 -11.74
CA LYS A 53 9.12 -15.11 -11.36
C LYS A 53 8.00 -16.13 -11.55
N ASN A 54 6.84 -15.71 -12.04
CA ASN A 54 5.62 -16.51 -12.13
C ASN A 54 5.23 -17.18 -10.80
N GLU A 55 5.51 -16.51 -9.67
CA GLU A 55 5.10 -16.98 -8.33
C GLU A 55 3.68 -16.51 -8.01
N TYR A 56 2.90 -17.38 -7.38
CA TYR A 56 1.61 -17.02 -6.83
C TYR A 56 1.73 -16.01 -5.69
N TRP A 57 0.85 -15.01 -5.66
CA TRP A 57 0.82 -13.97 -4.65
C TRP A 57 -0.61 -13.52 -4.35
N ILE A 58 -0.85 -13.13 -3.10
CA ILE A 58 -2.13 -12.59 -2.63
C ILE A 58 -1.85 -11.28 -1.90
N VAL A 59 -2.68 -10.27 -2.14
CA VAL A 59 -2.68 -9.03 -1.37
C VAL A 59 -3.60 -9.18 -0.17
N GLN A 60 -3.04 -9.10 1.03
CA GLN A 60 -3.82 -8.96 2.27
C GLN A 60 -3.87 -7.49 2.67
N LYS A 61 -5.07 -7.01 2.98
CA LYS A 61 -5.35 -5.64 3.44
C LYS A 61 -6.44 -5.70 4.51
N ASP A 62 -6.48 -4.71 5.40
CA ASP A 62 -7.53 -4.63 6.42
C ASP A 62 -8.90 -4.36 5.79
N ASN A 63 -9.96 -4.48 6.61
CA ASN A 63 -11.34 -4.34 6.16
C ASN A 63 -11.85 -2.88 6.19
N ASP A 64 -10.97 -1.88 6.23
CA ASP A 64 -11.37 -0.49 6.30
C ASP A 64 -12.25 -0.12 5.09
N PRO A 65 -13.36 0.63 5.28
CA PRO A 65 -14.26 1.04 4.20
C PRO A 65 -13.55 1.63 2.97
N LYS A 66 -12.43 2.33 3.16
CA LYS A 66 -11.65 2.90 2.04
C LYS A 66 -11.05 1.84 1.11
N HIS A 67 -10.70 0.66 1.64
CA HIS A 67 -10.20 -0.48 0.87
C HIS A 67 -11.29 -1.28 0.15
N ARG A 68 -12.56 -1.06 0.49
CA ARG A 68 -13.75 -1.69 -0.12
C ARG A 68 -14.48 -0.80 -1.13
N SER A 69 -14.01 0.43 -1.35
CA SER A 69 -14.59 1.29 -2.40
C SER A 69 -14.48 0.59 -3.76
N LYS A 70 -15.52 0.71 -4.62
CA LYS A 70 -15.53 0.11 -5.97
C LYS A 70 -14.28 0.46 -6.79
N LEU A 71 -13.70 1.63 -6.53
CA LEU A 71 -12.48 2.11 -7.18
C LEU A 71 -11.20 1.34 -6.76
N CYS A 72 -11.18 0.76 -5.55
CA CYS A 72 -10.01 0.03 -5.01
C CYS A 72 -10.12 -1.49 -5.12
N SER A 73 -11.21 -1.98 -5.73
CA SER A 73 -11.50 -3.41 -5.95
C SER A 73 -11.40 -3.83 -7.43
N GLN A 74 -11.02 -2.90 -8.31
CA GLN A 74 -10.73 -3.16 -9.72
C GLN A 74 -9.26 -3.54 -9.93
#